data_AF-A0A2E8IV44-F1
#
_entry.id   AF-A0A2E8IV44-F1
#
_cell.length_a   1.000
_cell.length_b   1.000
_cell.length_c   1.000
_cell.angle_alpha   90.00
_cell.angle_beta   90.00
_cell.angle_gamma   90.00
#
_symmetry.space_group_name_H-M   'P 1'
#
loop_
_entity.id
_entity.type
_entity.pdbx_description
1 polymer ?
#
loop_
_entity_poly.entity_id
_entity_poly.type
_entity_poly.pdbx_seq_one_letter_code
_entity_poly.pdbx_strand_id
1 'polypeptide(L)'
;MQQKVNSVRIKVGAEEVELKDVNILKGSEGLYVETQEKIGTDNEGKDLLQTTLTMYPWENVITMAWTENTLIEQVKQGIILEALSEIEDFLEDYDNDEEEADDSDKRDDPNVNPYSE
;
A
#
# COMPACT_ATOMS: atom_id res chain seq x y z
N MET A 1 2.64 3.18 -3.43
CA MET A 1 4.02 3.53 -3.86
C MET A 1 4.43 2.67 -5.05
N GLN A 2 5.07 3.25 -6.08
CA GLN A 2 5.65 2.49 -7.20
C GLN A 2 7.03 1.93 -6.80
N GLN A 3 7.31 0.68 -7.13
CA GLN A 3 8.56 0.00 -6.77
C GLN A 3 9.07 -0.83 -7.95
N LYS A 4 10.38 -0.88 -8.14
CA LYS A 4 10.99 -1.81 -9.10
C LYS A 4 11.09 -3.20 -8.48
N VAL A 5 10.89 -4.25 -9.28
CA VAL A 5 11.05 -5.65 -8.86
C VAL A 5 11.84 -6.41 -9.92
N ASN A 6 12.78 -7.24 -9.48
CA ASN A 6 13.62 -7.99 -10.40
C ASN A 6 12.90 -9.20 -11.00
N SER A 7 12.06 -9.89 -10.22
CA SER A 7 11.24 -10.99 -10.73
C SER A 7 9.89 -11.06 -10.00
N VAL A 8 8.82 -11.18 -10.77
CA VAL A 8 7.46 -11.41 -10.28
C VAL A 8 6.92 -12.66 -10.97
N ARG A 9 6.47 -13.64 -10.18
CA ARG A 9 5.76 -14.82 -10.70
C ARG A 9 4.28 -14.67 -10.43
N ILE A 10 3.49 -14.79 -11.48
CA ILE A 10 2.05 -14.58 -11.46
C ILE A 10 1.38 -15.74 -12.19
N LYS A 11 0.24 -16.16 -11.70
CA LYS A 11 -0.63 -17.13 -12.33
C LYS A 11 -1.59 -16.43 -13.28
N VAL A 12 -1.56 -16.79 -14.56
CA VAL A 12 -2.51 -16.31 -15.57
C VAL A 12 -3.29 -17.52 -16.08
N GLY A 13 -4.50 -17.71 -15.54
CA GLY A 13 -5.29 -18.91 -15.80
C GLY A 13 -4.64 -20.17 -15.22
N ALA A 14 -4.15 -21.06 -16.09
CA ALA A 14 -3.47 -22.30 -15.69
C ALA A 14 -1.94 -22.21 -15.77
N GLU A 15 -1.39 -21.11 -16.30
CA GLU A 15 0.04 -20.95 -16.55
C GLU A 15 0.70 -20.03 -15.52
N GLU A 16 1.96 -20.33 -15.19
CA GLU A 16 2.81 -19.44 -14.39
C GLU A 16 3.68 -18.61 -15.31
N VAL A 17 3.53 -17.29 -15.21
CA VAL A 17 4.29 -16.31 -15.99
C VAL A 17 5.29 -15.63 -15.07
N GLU A 18 6.56 -15.62 -15.47
CA GLU A 18 7.61 -14.88 -14.78
C GLU A 18 7.90 -13.57 -15.53
N LEU A 19 7.62 -12.44 -14.88
CA LEU A 19 7.94 -11.10 -15.37
C LEU A 19 9.24 -10.62 -14.72
N LYS A 20 10.19 -10.17 -15.53
CA LYS A 20 11.51 -9.74 -15.07
C LYS A 20 11.68 -8.24 -15.22
N ASP A 21 12.35 -7.64 -14.24
CA ASP A 21 12.71 -6.22 -14.19
C ASP A 21 11.53 -5.29 -14.51
N VAL A 22 10.45 -5.46 -13.75
CA VAL A 22 9.20 -4.70 -13.91
C VAL A 22 9.02 -3.66 -12.82
N ASN A 23 8.33 -2.57 -13.14
CA ASN A 23 7.82 -1.66 -12.12
C ASN A 23 6.44 -2.14 -11.66
N ILE A 24 6.23 -2.16 -10.37
CA ILE A 24 4.97 -2.54 -9.75
C ILE A 24 4.39 -1.40 -8.93
N LEU A 25 3.07 -1.42 -8.78
CA LEU A 25 2.38 -0.71 -7.70
C LEU A 25 1.56 -1.73 -6.90
N LYS A 26 1.70 -1.67 -5.58
CA LYS A 26 0.87 -2.45 -4.65
C LYS A 26 -0.41 -1.67 -4.40
N GLY A 27 -1.57 -2.29 -4.64
CA GLY A 27 -2.88 -1.81 -4.23
C GLY A 27 -3.51 -2.76 -3.22
N SER A 28 -4.60 -2.33 -2.60
CA SER A 28 -5.38 -3.15 -1.67
C SER A 28 -5.94 -4.41 -2.34
N GLU A 29 -6.36 -4.30 -3.60
CA GLU A 29 -7.03 -5.39 -4.33
C GLU A 29 -6.06 -6.27 -5.15
N GLY A 30 -4.84 -5.79 -5.42
CA GLY A 30 -3.90 -6.53 -6.24
C GLY A 30 -2.60 -5.79 -6.56
N LEU A 31 -1.81 -6.44 -7.41
CA LEU A 31 -0.53 -5.97 -7.91
C LEU A 31 -0.69 -5.42 -9.32
N TYR A 32 -0.39 -4.15 -9.50
CA TYR A 32 -0.34 -3.51 -10.81
C TYR A 32 1.08 -3.61 -11.35
N VAL A 33 1.26 -4.16 -12.55
CA VAL A 33 2.56 -4.34 -13.19
C VAL A 33 2.62 -3.51 -14.45
N GLU A 34 3.61 -2.64 -14.53
CA GLU A 34 3.92 -1.81 -15.69
C GLU A 34 4.88 -2.56 -16.61
N THR A 35 4.49 -2.71 -17.87
CA THR A 35 5.26 -3.39 -18.92
C THR A 35 5.29 -2.52 -20.17
N GLN A 36 6.27 -2.76 -21.04
CA GLN A 36 6.34 -2.11 -22.34
C GLN A 36 6.04 -3.13 -23.43
N GLU A 37 4.96 -2.91 -24.17
CA GLU A 37 4.60 -3.74 -25.31
C GLU A 37 4.93 -3.04 -26.62
N LYS A 38 5.43 -3.80 -27.58
CA LYS A 38 5.68 -3.31 -28.94
C LYS A 38 4.36 -3.32 -29.71
N ILE A 39 3.85 -2.14 -30.02
CA ILE A 39 2.59 -1.96 -30.76
C ILE A 39 2.78 -1.87 -32.27
N GLY A 40 4.01 -1.69 -32.73
CA GLY A 40 4.34 -1.67 -34.15
C GLY A 40 5.72 -1.11 -34.42
N THR A 41 5.94 -0.75 -35.67
CA THR A 41 7.17 -0.13 -36.15
C THR A 41 6.78 1.06 -37.02
N ASP A 42 7.44 2.20 -36.85
CA ASP A 42 7.18 3.38 -37.68
C ASP A 42 7.73 3.20 -39.11
N ASN A 43 7.47 4.19 -39.97
CA ASN A 43 7.96 4.18 -41.36
C ASN A 43 9.50 4.28 -41.49
N GLU A 44 10.22 4.58 -40.40
CA GLU A 44 11.68 4.65 -40.31
C GLU A 44 12.29 3.38 -39.67
N GLY A 45 11.47 2.39 -39.32
CA GLY A 45 11.93 1.14 -38.73
C GLY A 45 12.16 1.19 -37.21
N LYS A 46 11.70 2.25 -36.51
CA LYS A 46 11.78 2.33 -35.05
C LYS A 46 10.60 1.63 -34.40
N ASP A 47 10.90 0.86 -33.36
CA ASP A 47 9.89 0.17 -32.56
C ASP A 47 9.07 1.18 -31.76
N LEU A 48 7.76 1.15 -31.98
CA LEU A 48 6.80 1.89 -31.18
C LEU A 48 6.48 1.05 -29.96
N LEU A 49 6.94 1.52 -28.81
CA LEU A 49 6.68 0.91 -27.52
C LEU A 49 5.54 1.67 -26.83
N GLN A 50 4.58 0.93 -26.30
CA GLN A 50 3.50 1.46 -25.48
C GLN A 50 3.61 0.90 -24.07
N THR A 51 3.50 1.78 -23.08
CA THR A 51 3.40 1.37 -21.68
C THR A 51 2.02 0.78 -21.42
N THR A 52 1.99 -0.44 -20.89
CA THR A 52 0.78 -1.17 -20.49
C THR A 52 0.84 -1.42 -18.99
N LEU A 53 -0.22 -1.01 -18.29
CA LEU A 53 -0.39 -1.28 -16.85
C LEU A 53 -1.44 -2.38 -16.67
N THR A 54 -1.02 -3.53 -16.15
CA THR A 54 -1.89 -4.69 -15.96
C THR A 54 -2.10 -4.96 -14.48
N MET A 55 -3.36 -5.14 -14.06
CA MET A 55 -3.69 -5.50 -12.68
C MET A 55 -3.82 -7.02 -12.52
N TYR A 56 -3.12 -7.56 -11.53
CA TYR A 56 -3.22 -8.95 -11.12
C TYR A 56 -3.74 -9.04 -9.68
N PRO A 57 -4.85 -9.76 -9.43
CA PRO A 57 -5.34 -10.02 -8.08
C PRO A 57 -4.26 -10.70 -7.20
N TRP A 58 -4.25 -10.41 -5.90
CA TRP A 58 -3.26 -10.98 -4.98
C TRP A 58 -3.25 -12.51 -4.96
N GLU A 59 -4.41 -13.15 -5.13
CA GLU A 59 -4.56 -14.61 -5.27
C GLU A 59 -3.74 -15.21 -6.42
N ASN A 60 -3.42 -14.40 -7.43
CA ASN A 60 -2.67 -14.83 -8.60
C ASN A 60 -1.17 -14.52 -8.46
N VAL A 61 -0.75 -13.73 -7.47
CA VAL A 61 0.67 -13.40 -7.26
C VAL A 61 1.32 -14.50 -6.44
N ILE A 62 2.29 -15.20 -7.03
CA ILE A 62 2.96 -16.34 -6.40
C ILE A 62 4.15 -15.83 -5.58
N THR A 63 5.05 -15.07 -6.21
CA THR A 63 6.24 -14.53 -5.55
C THR A 63 6.71 -13.23 -6.19
N MET A 64 7.27 -12.35 -5.36
CA MET A 64 8.08 -11.21 -5.79
C MET A 64 9.49 -11.36 -5.23
N ALA A 65 10.51 -11.12 -6.05
CA ALA A 65 11.91 -11.24 -5.66
C ALA A 65 12.71 -10.00 -6.06
N TRP A 66 13.51 -9.55 -5.10
CA TRP A 66 14.49 -8.48 -5.27
C TRP A 66 15.87 -9.06 -5.08
N THR A 67 16.76 -8.79 -6.03
CA THR A 67 18.13 -9.33 -6.04
C THR A 67 19.19 -8.23 -5.93
N GLU A 68 18.83 -6.99 -6.23
CA GLU A 68 19.73 -5.83 -6.09
C GLU A 68 19.76 -5.32 -4.65
N ASN A 69 20.93 -5.29 -4.01
CA ASN A 69 21.07 -4.87 -2.60
C ASN A 69 20.46 -3.50 -2.30
N THR A 70 20.68 -2.52 -3.19
CA THR A 70 20.11 -1.16 -3.05
C THR A 70 18.59 -1.19 -3.04
N LEU A 71 17.99 -2.01 -3.91
CA LEU A 71 16.56 -2.16 -4.04
C LEU A 71 15.95 -2.92 -2.86
N ILE A 72 16.64 -3.96 -2.38
CA ILE A 72 16.25 -4.70 -1.17
C ILE A 72 16.17 -3.76 0.04
N GLU A 73 17.17 -2.92 0.25
CA GLU A 73 17.17 -1.97 1.37
C GLU A 73 16.04 -0.92 1.24
N GLN A 74 15.78 -0.42 0.04
CA GLN A 74 14.63 0.48 -0.21
C GLN A 74 13.30 -0.19 0.12
N VAL A 75 13.11 -1.44 -0.29
CA VAL A 75 11.86 -2.19 -0.01
C VAL A 75 11.71 -2.44 1.49
N LYS A 76 12.79 -2.82 2.19
CA LYS A 76 12.77 -2.99 3.65
C LYS A 76 12.36 -1.69 4.36
N GLN A 77 12.99 -0.57 3.99
CA GLN A 77 12.67 0.74 4.57
C GLN A 77 11.21 1.11 4.32
N GLY A 78 10.70 0.87 3.10
CA GLY A 78 9.30 1.12 2.77
C GLY A 78 8.31 0.32 3.63
N ILE A 79 8.58 -0.98 3.84
CA ILE A 79 7.72 -1.84 4.67
C ILE A 79 7.73 -1.39 6.14
N ILE A 80 8.91 -1.02 6.67
CA ILE A 80 9.03 -0.57 8.06
C ILE A 80 8.26 0.75 8.25
N LEU A 81 8.38 1.68 7.31
CA LEU A 81 7.64 2.95 7.37
C LEU A 81 6.13 2.74 7.31
N GLU A 82 5.66 1.85 6.44
CA GLU A 82 4.24 1.49 6.33
C GLU A 82 3.71 0.92 7.67
N ALA A 83 4.43 -0.03 8.27
CA ALA A 83 4.06 -0.60 9.56
C ALA A 83 4.09 0.43 10.71
N LEU A 84 5.02 1.38 10.67
CA LEU A 84 5.08 2.45 11.68
C LEU A 84 3.91 3.43 11.52
N SER A 85 3.54 3.79 10.29
CA SER A 85 2.36 4.62 10.03
C SER A 85 1.07 3.93 10.49
N GLU A 86 0.91 2.63 10.26
CA GLU A 86 -0.25 1.88 10.76
C GLU A 86 -0.34 1.87 12.29
N ILE A 87 0.81 1.84 12.99
CA ILE A 87 0.85 1.93 14.46
C ILE A 87 0.52 3.34 14.94
N GLU A 88 1.01 4.37 14.25
CA GLU A 88 0.71 5.78 14.56
C GLU A 88 -0.79 6.05 14.45
N ASP A 89 -1.41 5.66 13.33
CA ASP A 89 -2.85 5.77 13.11
C ASP A 89 -3.65 5.06 14.24
N PHE A 90 -3.21 3.87 14.67
CA PHE A 90 -3.84 3.14 15.78
C PHE A 90 -3.72 3.84 17.14
N LEU A 91 -2.57 4.48 17.42
CA LEU A 91 -2.37 5.21 18.68
C LEU A 91 -3.18 6.50 18.71
N GLU A 92 -3.29 7.21 17.58
CA GLU A 92 -4.15 8.39 17.47
C GLU A 92 -5.63 8.06 17.71
N ASP A 93 -6.10 6.92 17.24
CA ASP A 93 -7.46 6.43 17.52
C ASP A 93 -7.65 6.10 19.01
N TYR A 94 -6.65 5.48 19.66
CA TYR A 94 -6.72 5.15 21.10
C TYR A 94 -6.74 6.40 21.99
N ASP A 95 -5.89 7.39 21.71
CA ASP A 95 -5.82 8.63 22.47
C ASP A 95 -7.11 9.47 22.32
N ASN A 96 -7.82 9.38 21.19
CA ASN A 96 -9.11 10.06 20.98
C ASN A 96 -10.30 9.40 21.72
N ASP A 97 -10.21 8.11 22.09
CA ASP A 97 -11.27 7.40 22.82
C ASP A 97 -11.21 7.66 24.35
N GLU A 98 -10.12 8.24 24.88
CA GLU A 98 -9.99 8.60 26.31
C GLU A 98 -10.54 10.00 26.68
N GLU A 99 -11.04 10.80 25.71
CA GLU A 99 -11.52 12.17 25.92
C GLU A 99 -13.07 12.36 26.04
N GLU A 100 -13.87 11.30 26.22
CA GLU A 100 -15.28 11.44 26.66
C GLU A 100 -15.54 10.87 28.07
N ALA A 101 -14.83 11.42 29.06
CA ALA A 101 -15.34 11.42 30.43
C ALA A 101 -16.17 12.69 30.63
N ASP A 102 -17.49 12.54 30.58
CA ASP A 102 -18.51 13.58 30.85
C ASP A 102 -18.29 14.20 32.24
N ASP A 103 -17.50 15.27 32.29
CA ASP A 103 -17.30 16.13 33.45
C ASP A 103 -18.55 17.00 33.64
N SER A 104 -19.63 16.45 34.22
CA SER A 104 -20.67 17.28 34.83
C SER A 104 -21.62 16.60 35.84
N ASP A 105 -21.19 15.61 36.65
CA ASP A 105 -21.97 15.26 37.85
C ASP A 105 -21.74 16.30 38.97
N LYS A 106 -22.44 17.43 38.87
CA LYS A 106 -22.39 18.55 39.83
C LYS A 106 -23.11 18.27 41.16
N ARG A 107 -23.58 17.04 41.39
CA ARG A 107 -24.31 16.68 42.62
C ARG A 107 -23.42 16.68 43.86
N ASP A 108 -22.12 16.47 43.67
CA ASP A 108 -21.12 16.49 44.74
C ASP A 108 -20.39 17.85 44.88
N ASP A 109 -20.76 18.88 44.09
CA ASP A 109 -20.17 20.22 44.22
C ASP A 109 -20.81 20.96 45.42
N PRO A 110 -20.06 21.21 46.51
CA PRO A 110 -20.58 21.89 47.70
C PRO A 110 -20.96 23.37 47.43
N ASN A 111 -20.60 23.93 46.28
CA ASN A 111 -21.00 25.28 45.87
C ASN A 111 -22.29 25.30 45.03
N VAL A 112 -22.81 24.15 44.61
CA VAL A 112 -24.07 24.04 43.87
C VAL A 112 -25.21 23.82 44.88
N ASN A 113 -26.07 24.83 45.04
CA ASN A 113 -27.24 24.71 45.92
C ASN A 113 -28.41 24.04 45.17
N PRO A 114 -28.82 22.81 45.53
CA PRO A 114 -29.86 22.09 44.80
C PRO A 114 -31.29 22.62 45.02
N TYR A 115 -31.47 23.67 45.84
CA TYR A 115 -32.78 24.25 46.17
C TYR A 115 -32.93 25.73 45.78
N SER A 116 -32.06 26.26 44.92
CA SER A 116 -32.31 27.58 44.32
C SER A 116 -33.34 27.43 43.19
N GLU A 117 -34.61 27.74 43.47
CA GLU A 117 -35.61 28.07 42.44
C GLU A 117 -35.27 29.40 41.74
#